data_AF-A0A2E8R7A5-F1
#
_entry.id   AF-A0A2E8R7A5-F1
#
_cell.length_a   1.000
_cell.length_b   1.000
_cell.length_c   1.000
_cell.angle_alpha   90.00
_cell.angle_beta   90.00
_cell.angle_gamma   90.00
#
_symmetry.space_group_name_H-M   'P 1'
#
loop_
_entity.id
_entity.type
_entity.pdbx_description
1 polymer ?
#
loop_
_entity_poly.entity_id
_entity_poly.type
_entity_poly.pdbx_seq_one_letter_code
_entity_poly.pdbx_strand_id
1 'polypeptide(L)'
;MSIKPPEWFPNAIPTYDGWINPENKELLVRSPAGGFSEEVINNYIDHQSAYKMIDDTLVSKIAIDEIVEKTYVKSIDKMNKMQLKVYASEHGIEDIDDLTKKQIIAKIEEAGVA
;
A
#
# COMPACT_ATOMS: atom_id res chain seq x y z
N MET A 1 11.23 12.53 -12.09
CA MET A 1 10.15 13.52 -12.31
C MET A 1 8.87 12.90 -11.80
N SER A 2 8.23 13.50 -10.80
CA SER A 2 6.95 12.99 -10.28
C SER A 2 5.82 13.76 -10.93
N ILE A 3 5.00 13.06 -11.71
CA ILE A 3 3.80 13.62 -12.32
C ILE A 3 2.67 13.65 -11.28
N LYS A 4 1.80 14.66 -11.37
CA LYS A 4 0.65 14.83 -10.50
C LYS A 4 -0.63 14.91 -11.33
N PRO A 5 -1.73 14.28 -10.87
CA PRO A 5 -3.00 14.36 -11.58
C PRO A 5 -3.55 15.79 -11.51
N PRO A 6 -4.51 16.14 -12.37
CA PRO A 6 -5.22 17.41 -12.28
C PRO A 6 -5.95 17.53 -10.93
N GLU A 7 -5.90 18.70 -10.29
CA GLU A 7 -6.51 18.91 -8.96
C GLU A 7 -8.02 18.63 -8.94
N TRP A 8 -8.69 18.89 -10.06
CA TRP A 8 -10.13 18.67 -10.25
C TRP A 8 -10.49 17.21 -10.54
N PHE A 9 -9.50 16.34 -10.83
CA PHE A 9 -9.72 14.92 -11.09
C PHE A 9 -8.54 14.07 -10.57
N PRO A 10 -8.49 13.79 -9.26
CA PRO A 10 -7.36 13.09 -8.63
C PRO A 10 -7.25 11.63 -9.07
N ASN A 11 -8.33 11.04 -9.58
CA ASN A 11 -8.39 9.66 -10.08
C ASN A 11 -7.95 9.53 -11.54
N ALA A 12 -7.37 10.57 -12.14
CA ALA A 12 -6.91 10.51 -13.51
C ALA A 12 -5.73 9.52 -13.63
N ILE A 13 -5.67 8.82 -14.76
CA ILE A 13 -4.55 7.91 -15.06
C ILE A 13 -3.64 8.59 -16.09
N PRO A 14 -2.32 8.63 -15.85
CA PRO A 14 -1.40 9.21 -16.81
C PRO A 14 -1.13 8.22 -17.96
N THR A 15 -1.07 8.76 -19.17
CA THR A 15 -0.82 8.02 -20.42
C THR A 15 0.16 8.80 -21.30
N TYR A 16 0.61 8.21 -22.40
CA TYR A 16 1.50 8.91 -23.34
C TYR A 16 0.88 10.21 -23.89
N ASP A 17 -0.44 10.25 -24.07
CA ASP A 17 -1.18 11.42 -24.57
C ASP A 17 -1.55 12.43 -23.46
N GLY A 18 -1.44 12.02 -22.20
CA GLY A 18 -1.79 12.84 -21.04
C GLY A 18 -2.65 12.12 -20.01
N TRP A 19 -3.40 12.88 -19.22
CA TRP A 19 -4.28 12.36 -18.18
C TRP A 19 -5.62 11.96 -18.76
N ILE A 20 -6.01 10.70 -18.55
CA ILE A 20 -7.31 10.18 -18.98
C ILE A 20 -8.20 9.87 -17.78
N ASN A 21 -9.51 9.92 -17.99
CA ASN A 21 -10.48 9.38 -17.04
C ASN A 21 -10.54 7.84 -17.17
N PRO A 22 -10.37 7.07 -16.08
CA PRO A 22 -10.43 5.62 -16.11
C PRO A 22 -11.80 5.05 -16.52
N GLU A 23 -12.89 5.78 -16.28
CA GLU A 23 -14.26 5.28 -16.49
C GLU A 23 -14.69 5.36 -17.96
N ASN A 24 -14.41 6.49 -18.62
CA ASN A 24 -14.84 6.76 -20.00
C ASN A 24 -13.68 6.86 -21.01
N LYS A 25 -12.43 6.76 -20.55
CA LYS A 25 -11.20 6.89 -21.37
C LYS A 25 -11.04 8.24 -22.06
N GLU A 26 -11.75 9.26 -21.59
CA GLU A 26 -11.66 10.60 -22.15
C GLU A 26 -10.36 11.30 -21.71
N LEU A 27 -9.72 11.99 -22.65
CA LEU A 27 -8.50 12.75 -22.38
C LEU A 27 -8.85 14.05 -21.65
N LEU A 28 -8.56 14.09 -20.36
CA LEU A 28 -8.82 15.22 -19.47
C LEU A 28 -7.81 16.34 -19.66
N VAL A 29 -6.52 15.99 -19.72
CA VAL A 29 -5.42 16.95 -19.85
C VAL A 29 -4.37 16.37 -20.77
N ARG A 30 -3.94 17.12 -21.78
CA ARG A 30 -2.85 16.70 -22.68
C ARG A 30 -1.52 16.69 -21.96
N SER A 31 -0.67 15.72 -22.28
CA SER A 31 0.70 15.68 -21.78
C SER A 31 1.51 16.89 -22.27
N PRO A 32 2.55 17.31 -21.52
CA PRO A 32 3.54 18.24 -22.04
C PRO A 32 4.22 17.71 -23.32
N ALA A 33 4.84 18.59 -24.11
CA ALA A 33 5.55 18.21 -25.33
C ALA A 33 6.62 17.14 -25.02
N GLY A 34 6.37 15.91 -25.49
CA GLY A 34 7.20 14.73 -25.19
C GLY A 34 6.49 13.60 -24.44
N GLY A 35 5.24 13.78 -23.99
CA GLY A 35 4.47 12.72 -23.34
C GLY A 35 4.93 12.40 -21.90
N PHE A 36 4.20 11.51 -21.23
CA PHE A 36 4.72 10.85 -20.04
C PHE A 36 5.50 9.60 -20.45
N SER A 37 6.72 9.42 -19.94
CA SER A 37 7.51 8.21 -20.17
C SER A 37 6.87 7.02 -19.46
N GLU A 38 7.01 5.82 -20.03
CA GLU A 38 6.47 4.57 -19.48
C GLU A 38 6.95 4.30 -18.04
N GLU A 39 8.22 4.59 -17.74
CA GLU A 39 8.77 4.50 -16.38
C GLU A 39 8.01 5.37 -15.37
N VAL A 40 7.63 6.59 -15.79
CA VAL A 40 6.93 7.56 -14.95
C VAL A 40 5.47 7.14 -14.76
N ILE A 41 4.84 6.62 -15.81
CA ILE A 41 3.48 6.07 -15.76
C ILE A 41 3.44 4.85 -14.82
N ASN A 42 4.37 3.90 -14.99
CA ASN A 42 4.47 2.72 -14.14
C ASN A 42 4.77 3.08 -12.69
N ASN A 43 5.69 4.02 -12.44
CA ASN A 43 5.96 4.51 -11.10
C ASN A 43 4.70 5.14 -10.48
N TYR A 44 3.94 5.94 -11.23
CA TYR A 44 2.69 6.53 -10.76
C TYR A 44 1.64 5.47 -10.43
N ILE A 45 1.39 4.50 -11.33
CA ILE A 45 0.40 3.43 -11.12
C ILE A 45 0.80 2.52 -9.96
N ASP A 46 2.09 2.20 -9.81
CA ASP A 46 2.61 1.39 -8.71
C ASP A 46 2.41 2.08 -7.36
N HIS A 47 2.69 3.40 -7.29
CA HIS A 47 2.47 4.20 -6.08
C HIS A 47 0.97 4.48 -5.80
N GLN A 48 0.13 4.57 -6.85
CA GLN A 48 -1.32 4.74 -6.68
C GLN A 48 -2.00 3.42 -6.28
N SER A 49 -1.53 2.28 -6.79
CA SER A 49 -2.00 0.95 -6.37
C SER A 49 -1.69 0.68 -4.90
N ALA A 50 -0.55 1.16 -4.40
CA ALA A 50 -0.23 1.11 -2.98
C ALA A 50 -1.20 1.94 -2.11
N TYR A 51 -1.73 3.05 -2.62
CA TYR A 51 -2.75 3.88 -1.95
C TYR A 51 -4.19 3.40 -2.16
N LYS A 52 -4.47 2.61 -3.20
CA LYS A 52 -5.80 2.03 -3.45
C LYS A 52 -6.02 0.70 -2.74
N MET A 53 -4.95 -0.02 -2.41
CA MET A 53 -5.00 -1.26 -1.62
C MET A 53 -5.41 -1.07 -0.15
N ILE A 54 -5.35 0.16 0.38
CA ILE A 54 -5.79 0.48 1.75
C ILE A 54 -7.29 0.82 1.86
N ASP A 55 -7.96 1.12 0.74
CA ASP A 55 -9.38 1.53 0.77
C ASP A 55 -10.32 0.36 0.40
N ASP A 56 -9.91 -0.51 -0.53
CA ASP A 56 -10.71 -1.68 -0.95
C ASP A 56 -10.69 -2.85 0.07
N THR A 57 -9.70 -2.88 0.98
CA THR A 57 -9.64 -3.88 2.07
C THR A 57 -10.61 -3.59 3.22
N LEU A 58 -11.26 -2.43 3.25
CA LEU A 58 -12.29 -2.13 4.26
C LEU A 58 -13.71 -2.56 3.82
N VAL A 59 -13.97 -2.72 2.52
CA VAL A 59 -15.32 -2.99 2.01
C VAL A 59 -15.60 -4.49 1.84
N SER A 60 -14.59 -5.33 1.63
CA SER A 60 -14.78 -6.78 1.39
C SER A 60 -14.66 -7.65 2.66
N LYS A 61 -14.93 -7.10 3.84
CA LYS A 61 -14.90 -7.83 5.13
C LYS A 61 -16.22 -8.55 5.48
N ILE A 62 -17.18 -8.63 4.54
CA ILE A 62 -18.51 -9.24 4.78
C ILE A 62 -18.61 -10.66 4.20
N ALA A 63 -17.73 -11.10 3.32
CA ALA A 63 -17.79 -12.46 2.79
C ALA A 63 -16.39 -12.98 2.53
N ILE A 64 -15.89 -13.84 3.42
CA ILE A 64 -15.44 -15.20 3.13
C ILE A 64 -14.83 -15.68 4.44
N ASP A 65 -15.76 -16.13 5.29
CA ASP A 65 -15.52 -17.14 6.30
C ASP A 65 -15.00 -18.40 5.59
N GLU A 66 -14.04 -19.09 6.21
CA GLU A 66 -13.45 -20.37 5.78
C GLU A 66 -12.52 -20.37 4.54
N ILE A 67 -11.36 -21.00 4.72
CA ILE A 67 -10.38 -21.43 3.69
C ILE A 67 -9.35 -20.36 3.25
N VAL A 68 -8.28 -20.15 4.03
CA VAL A 68 -6.86 -20.35 3.65
C VAL A 68 -6.02 -20.01 4.89
N GLU A 69 -6.01 -20.98 5.78
CA GLU A 69 -4.98 -21.17 6.79
C GLU A 69 -3.64 -21.39 6.04
N LYS A 70 -2.58 -20.63 6.37
CA LYS A 70 -1.15 -20.74 5.90
C LYS A 70 -0.59 -19.71 4.90
N THR A 71 -0.98 -18.43 4.92
CA THR A 71 -0.10 -17.39 4.35
C THR A 71 -0.12 -16.07 5.10
N TYR A 72 -0.23 -16.11 6.43
CA TYR A 72 -0.12 -14.90 7.26
C TYR A 72 1.22 -14.76 8.00
N VAL A 73 2.17 -15.69 7.81
CA VAL A 73 3.43 -15.74 8.59
C VAL A 73 4.53 -14.80 8.06
N LYS A 74 4.23 -13.82 7.20
CA LYS A 74 5.27 -13.02 6.49
C LYS A 74 5.08 -11.51 6.48
N SER A 75 4.12 -10.98 7.24
CA SER A 75 3.89 -9.52 7.25
C SER A 75 4.69 -8.78 8.31
N ILE A 76 5.05 -9.40 9.43
CA ILE A 76 5.84 -8.74 10.49
C ILE A 76 7.30 -8.46 10.07
N ASP A 77 7.90 -9.30 9.22
CA ASP A 77 9.27 -9.05 8.73
C ASP A 77 9.36 -7.81 7.82
N LYS A 78 8.25 -7.45 7.16
CA LYS A 78 8.16 -6.25 6.32
C LYS A 78 7.86 -4.98 7.13
N MET A 79 7.36 -5.10 8.36
CA MET A 79 7.05 -3.94 9.21
C MET A 79 8.33 -3.22 9.65
N ASN A 80 8.26 -1.89 9.73
CA ASN A 80 9.34 -1.10 10.31
C ASN A 80 9.34 -1.21 11.85
N LYS A 81 10.42 -0.77 12.53
CA LYS A 81 10.54 -0.90 14.00
C LYS A 81 9.37 -0.25 14.74
N MET A 82 8.82 0.86 14.24
CA MET A 82 7.69 1.55 14.86
C MET A 82 6.39 0.74 14.72
N GLN A 83 6.13 0.18 13.53
CA GLN A 83 4.96 -0.65 13.29
C GLN A 83 4.99 -1.95 14.10
N LEU A 84 6.16 -2.57 14.23
CA LEU A 84 6.35 -3.74 15.09
C LEU A 84 6.09 -3.42 16.55
N LYS A 85 6.46 -2.21 17.00
CA LYS A 85 6.16 -1.77 18.36
C LYS A 85 4.67 -1.64 18.60
N VAL A 86 3.96 -0.97 17.69
CA VAL A 86 2.51 -0.82 17.77
C VAL A 86 1.83 -2.19 17.77
N TYR A 87 2.19 -3.06 16.83
CA TYR A 87 1.65 -4.41 16.73
C TYR A 87 1.84 -5.22 18.02
N ALA A 88 3.08 -5.26 18.53
CA ALA A 88 3.36 -5.95 19.78
C ALA A 88 2.58 -5.36 20.97
N SER A 89 2.46 -4.03 21.07
CA SER A 89 1.65 -3.39 22.11
C SER A 89 0.15 -3.71 21.98
N GLU A 90 -0.39 -3.76 20.76
CA GLU A 90 -1.79 -4.17 20.51
C GLU A 90 -2.04 -5.63 20.95
N HIS A 91 -1.02 -6.46 20.91
CA HIS A 91 -1.05 -7.86 21.34
C HIS A 91 -0.60 -8.07 22.81
N GLY A 92 -0.44 -7.00 23.60
CA GLY A 92 -0.09 -7.07 25.02
C GLY A 92 1.38 -7.39 25.29
N ILE A 93 2.25 -7.29 24.28
CA ILE A 93 3.69 -7.42 24.40
C ILE A 93 4.25 -6.04 24.74
N GLU A 94 4.27 -5.75 26.02
CA GLU A 94 4.90 -4.57 26.61
C GLU A 94 6.41 -4.83 26.78
N ASP A 95 7.22 -3.80 27.05
CA ASP A 95 8.69 -3.91 27.21
C ASP A 95 9.46 -4.27 25.92
N ILE A 96 9.24 -3.47 24.87
CA ILE A 96 9.90 -3.64 23.57
C ILE A 96 10.49 -2.34 22.99
N ASP A 97 10.48 -1.25 23.77
CA ASP A 97 10.87 0.07 23.28
C ASP A 97 12.38 0.12 22.93
N ASP A 98 13.20 -0.45 23.80
CA ASP A 98 14.65 -0.56 23.65
C ASP A 98 15.09 -1.70 22.71
N LEU A 99 14.18 -2.57 22.29
CA LEU A 99 14.52 -3.74 21.48
C LEU A 99 14.81 -3.39 20.02
N THR A 100 15.63 -4.21 19.36
CA THR A 100 15.89 -4.11 17.92
C THR A 100 14.77 -4.80 17.13
N LYS A 101 14.58 -4.42 15.86
CA LYS A 101 13.54 -5.00 14.99
C LYS A 101 13.48 -6.54 15.07
N LYS A 102 14.63 -7.21 15.02
CA LYS A 102 14.72 -8.68 15.13
C LYS A 102 14.25 -9.22 16.47
N GLN A 103 14.54 -8.52 17.57
CA GLN A 103 14.12 -8.93 18.92
C GLN A 103 12.61 -8.71 19.13
N ILE A 104 12.05 -7.67 18.52
CA ILE A 104 10.59 -7.44 18.57
C ILE A 104 9.86 -8.53 17.78
N ILE A 105 10.34 -8.87 16.59
CA ILE A 105 9.81 -9.98 15.79
C ILE A 105 9.87 -11.30 16.57
N ALA A 106 11.02 -11.61 17.20
CA ALA A 106 11.17 -12.81 18.01
C ALA A 106 10.15 -12.86 19.17
N LYS A 107 9.94 -11.76 19.90
CA LYS A 107 8.92 -11.71 20.96
C LYS A 107 7.50 -11.90 20.43
N ILE A 108 7.19 -11.36 19.25
CA ILE A 108 5.89 -11.54 18.58
C ILE A 108 5.70 -13.00 18.16
N GLU A 109 6.74 -13.64 17.64
CA GLU A 109 6.75 -15.08 17.30
C GLU A 109 6.62 -15.97 18.54
N GLU A 110 7.34 -15.66 19.62
CA GLU A 110 7.27 -16.38 20.90
C GLU A 110 5.90 -16.28 21.56
N ALA A 111 5.24 -15.13 21.42
CA ALA A 111 3.87 -14.92 21.90
C ALA A 111 2.80 -15.61 21.04
N GLY A 112 3.19 -16.24 19.91
CA GLY A 112 2.26 -16.95 19.02
C GLY A 112 1.30 -16.03 18.28
N VAL A 113 1.65 -14.75 18.15
CA VAL A 113 0.85 -13.70 17.48
C VAL A 113 1.50 -13.24 16.17
N ALA A 114 2.44 -14.02 15.64
CA ALA A 114 3.18 -13.80 14.39
C ALA A 114 2.52 -14.42 13.15
#